data_AF-A0A3D9G120-F1
#
_entry.id   AF-A0A3D9G120-F1
#
_cell.length_a   1.000
_cell.length_b   1.000
_cell.length_c   1.000
_cell.angle_alpha   90.00
_cell.angle_beta   90.00
_cell.angle_gamma   90.00
#
_symmetry.space_group_name_H-M   'P 1'
#
loop_
_entity.id
_entity.type
_entity.pdbx_description
1 polymer ?
#
loop_
_entity_poly.entity_id
_entity_poly.type
_entity_poly.pdbx_seq_one_letter_code
_entity_poly.pdbx_strand_id
1 'polypeptide(L)' 'MKTKFNFEAKTSKNPKLGFKIHALVFLLVTPIIFIIWYLTDTTYPWPLWSTSSWAIGVLFHYLGVFVFRKNRI' A
#
# COMPACT_ATOMS: atom_id res chain seq x y z
N MET A 1 24.39 33.46 11.80
CA MET A 1 23.64 33.37 10.52
C MET A 1 22.57 32.29 10.67
N LYS A 2 21.28 32.67 10.82
CA LYS A 2 20.17 31.72 11.03
C LYS A 2 19.51 31.42 9.69
N THR A 3 19.80 30.29 9.08
CA THR A 3 19.14 29.83 7.85
C THR A 3 17.72 29.38 8.18
N LYS A 4 16.73 30.22 7.87
CA LYS A 4 15.32 29.82 7.90
C LYS A 4 15.00 29.02 6.64
N PHE A 5 15.30 27.73 6.65
CA PHE A 5 14.79 26.81 5.64
C PHE A 5 13.29 26.55 5.90
N ASN A 6 12.44 27.40 5.33
CA ASN A 6 11.00 27.14 5.22
C ASN A 6 10.77 26.16 4.06
N PHE A 7 10.93 24.86 4.32
CA PHE A 7 10.46 23.81 3.43
C PHE A 7 8.97 23.54 3.72
N GLU A 8 8.12 24.55 3.58
CA GLU A 8 6.67 24.32 3.58
C GLU A 8 6.19 24.00 2.16
N ALA A 9 6.75 22.94 1.58
CA ALA A 9 6.05 22.23 0.51
C ALA A 9 4.90 21.47 1.16
N LYS A 10 3.81 22.19 1.44
CA LYS A 10 2.54 21.61 1.91
C LYS A 10 1.90 20.86 0.75
N THR A 11 2.54 19.78 0.28
CA THR A 11 1.90 18.85 -0.65
C THR A 11 0.65 18.37 0.06
N SER A 12 -0.52 18.69 -0.51
CA SER A 12 -1.80 18.19 -0.02
C SER A 12 -1.83 16.68 -0.20
N LYS A 13 -1.21 15.95 0.75
CA LYS A 13 -1.19 14.48 0.73
C LYS A 13 -2.65 14.05 0.86
N ASN A 14 -3.22 13.59 -0.25
CA ASN A 14 -4.56 13.03 -0.28
C ASN A 14 -4.44 11.53 0.06
N PRO A 15 -4.68 11.10 1.31
CA PRO A 15 -4.46 9.71 1.68
C PRO A 15 -5.48 8.77 1.04
N LYS A 16 -6.62 9.27 0.55
CA LYS A 16 -7.53 8.47 -0.28
C LYS A 16 -6.87 8.13 -1.64
N LEU A 17 -6.13 9.07 -2.24
CA LEU A 17 -5.35 8.79 -3.45
C LEU A 17 -4.22 7.79 -3.16
N GLY A 18 -3.51 7.96 -2.03
CA GLY A 18 -2.50 7.01 -1.59
C GLY A 18 -3.07 5.59 -1.45
N PHE A 19 -4.24 5.44 -0.83
CA PHE A 19 -4.93 4.15 -0.73
C PHE A 19 -5.29 3.57 -2.09
N LYS A 20 -5.88 4.37 -3.00
CA LYS A 20 -6.24 3.92 -4.36
C LYS A 20 -5.03 3.35 -5.11
N ILE A 21 -3.88 4.02 -5.02
CA ILE A 21 -2.65 3.56 -5.65
C ILE A 21 -2.18 2.25 -5.02
N HIS A 22 -2.12 2.16 -3.68
CA HIS A 22 -1.68 0.95 -3.00
C HIS A 22 -2.59 -0.25 -3.33
N ALA A 23 -3.90 -0.06 -3.33
CA ALA A 23 -4.88 -1.08 -3.69
C ALA A 23 -4.78 -1.49 -5.17
N LEU A 24 -4.60 -0.55 -6.09
CA LEU A 24 -4.43 -0.84 -7.52
C LEU A 24 -3.16 -1.67 -7.77
N VAL A 25 -2.04 -1.29 -7.16
CA VAL A 25 -0.77 -2.01 -7.31
C VAL A 25 -0.90 -3.42 -6.73
N PHE A 26 -1.55 -3.59 -5.56
CA PHE A 26 -1.87 -4.91 -5.01
C PHE A 26 -2.69 -5.75 -6.00
N LEU A 27 -3.76 -5.20 -6.54
CA LEU A 27 -4.68 -5.91 -7.44
C LEU A 27 -4.04 -6.30 -8.78
N LEU A 28 -3.09 -5.51 -9.31
CA LEU A 28 -2.43 -5.81 -10.58
C LEU A 28 -1.22 -6.74 -10.41
N VAL A 29 -0.42 -6.54 -9.37
CA VAL A 29 0.84 -7.28 -9.19
C VAL A 29 0.59 -8.66 -8.60
N THR A 30 -0.36 -8.82 -7.68
CA THR A 30 -0.64 -10.13 -7.07
C THR A 30 -0.98 -11.20 -8.12
N PRO A 31 -1.91 -11.00 -9.08
CA PRO A 31 -2.17 -11.98 -10.13
C PRO A 31 -0.93 -12.32 -10.97
N ILE A 32 -0.09 -11.33 -11.28
CA ILE A 32 1.15 -11.55 -12.03
C ILE A 32 2.09 -12.48 -11.25
N ILE A 33 2.24 -12.28 -9.95
CA ILE A 33 3.04 -13.15 -9.07
C ILE A 33 2.48 -14.59 -9.08
N PHE A 34 1.16 -14.75 -8.97
CA PHE A 34 0.53 -16.08 -9.02
C PHE A 34 0.65 -16.74 -10.39
N ILE A 35 0.59 -15.98 -11.49
CA ILE A 35 0.84 -16.48 -12.84
C ILE A 35 2.29 -16.97 -12.96
N ILE A 36 3.27 -16.20 -12.48
CA ILE A 36 4.68 -16.61 -12.48
C ILE A 36 4.83 -17.93 -11.74
N TRP A 37 4.31 -18.02 -10.51
CA TRP A 37 4.33 -19.24 -9.72
C TRP A 37 3.71 -20.44 -10.46
N TYR A 38 2.53 -20.25 -11.05
CA TYR A 38 1.83 -21.27 -11.81
C TYR A 38 2.63 -21.76 -13.03
N LEU A 39 3.38 -20.87 -13.68
CA LEU A 39 4.18 -21.18 -14.86
C LEU A 39 5.59 -21.72 -14.55
N THR A 40 6.10 -21.53 -13.34
CA THR A 40 7.47 -21.94 -12.98
C THR A 40 7.52 -23.23 -12.15
N ASP A 41 6.84 -23.26 -11.00
CA ASP A 41 6.84 -24.40 -10.08
C ASP A 41 5.72 -24.23 -9.05
N THR A 42 4.83 -25.20 -8.99
CA THR A 42 3.67 -25.22 -8.09
C THR A 42 3.88 -26.08 -6.84
N THR A 43 5.06 -26.69 -6.68
CA THR A 43 5.38 -27.58 -5.54
C THR A 43 5.33 -26.84 -4.20
N TYR A 44 5.71 -25.56 -4.19
CA TYR A 44 5.66 -24.72 -3.00
C TYR A 44 4.91 -23.40 -3.28
N PRO A 45 3.78 -23.12 -2.62
CA PRO A 45 2.94 -21.94 -2.88
C PRO A 45 3.52 -20.67 -2.24
N TRP A 46 4.75 -20.31 -2.62
CA TRP A 46 5.45 -19.15 -2.09
C TRP A 46 4.72 -17.80 -2.22
N PRO A 47 3.85 -17.55 -3.24
CA PRO A 47 3.10 -16.29 -3.32
C PRO A 47 2.17 -16.05 -2.14
N LEU A 48 1.76 -17.09 -1.40
CA LEU A 48 0.88 -16.94 -0.24
C LEU A 48 1.53 -16.09 0.84
N TRP A 49 2.82 -16.25 1.10
CA TRP A 49 3.53 -15.50 2.14
C TRP A 49 3.59 -13.99 1.82
N SER A 50 4.00 -13.66 0.59
CA SER A 50 4.09 -12.27 0.14
C SER A 50 2.71 -11.61 0.03
N THR A 51 1.74 -12.32 -0.56
CA THR A 51 0.38 -11.80 -0.74
C THR A 51 -0.33 -11.57 0.59
N SER A 52 -0.22 -12.50 1.54
CA SER A 52 -0.87 -12.34 2.85
C SER A 52 -0.30 -11.16 3.63
N SER A 53 1.04 -11.04 3.66
CA SER A 53 1.71 -9.92 4.33
C SER A 53 1.34 -8.57 3.71
N TRP A 54 1.24 -8.53 2.37
CA TRP A 54 0.89 -7.31 1.67
C TRP A 54 -0.60 -6.95 1.81
N ALA A 55 -1.49 -7.95 1.81
CA ALA A 55 -2.91 -7.77 2.06
C ALA A 55 -3.17 -7.15 3.45
N ILE A 56 -2.42 -7.59 4.47
CA ILE A 56 -2.44 -6.97 5.80
C ILE A 56 -2.07 -5.48 5.71
N GLY A 57 -1.02 -5.13 4.95
CA GLY A 57 -0.64 -3.75 4.71
C GLY A 57 -1.73 -2.90 4.03
N VAL A 58 -2.44 -3.46 3.04
CA VAL A 58 -3.58 -2.81 2.38
C VAL A 58 -4.74 -2.62 3.37
N LEU A 59 -5.03 -3.62 4.20
CA LEU A 59 -6.05 -3.54 5.25
C LEU A 59 -5.76 -2.40 6.24
N PHE A 60 -4.55 -2.35 6.79
CA PHE A 60 -4.20 -1.27 7.72
C PHE A 60 -4.16 0.11 7.04
N HIS A 61 -3.82 0.19 5.76
CA HIS A 61 -3.93 1.44 5.00
C HIS A 61 -5.40 1.88 4.86
N TYR A 62 -6.31 0.95 4.55
CA TYR A 62 -7.75 1.21 4.53
C TYR A 62 -8.24 1.73 5.88
N LEU A 63 -7.91 1.01 6.97
CA LEU A 63 -8.29 1.40 8.32
C LEU A 63 -7.78 2.81 8.68
N GLY A 64 -6.52 3.11 8.37
CA GLY A 64 -5.93 4.44 8.61
C GLY A 64 -6.60 5.57 7.82
N VAL A 65 -7.08 5.30 6.61
CA VAL A 65 -7.67 6.32 5.72
C VAL A 65 -9.15 6.55 6.00
N PHE A 66 -9.91 5.47 6.23
CA PHE A 66 -11.38 5.49 6.26
C PHE A 66 -11.99 5.24 7.64
N VAL A 67 -11.32 4.48 8.53
CA VAL A 67 -11.89 4.10 9.83
C VAL A 67 -11.33 4.98 10.95
N PHE A 68 -10.00 5.02 11.09
CA PHE A 68 -9.33 5.74 12.17
C PHE A 68 -9.26 7.25 11.94
N ARG A 69 -9.56 7.73 10.74
CA ARG A 69 -9.60 9.16 10.43
C ARG A 69 -10.92 9.81 10.87
N LYS A 70 -11.31 9.55 12.11
CA LYS A 70 -12.33 10.28 12.85
C LYS A 70 -11.60 10.85 14.06
N ASN A 71 -11.50 12.18 14.12
CA ASN A 71 -10.90 13.04 15.16
C ASN A 71 -9.76 13.91 14.62
N ARG A 72 -10.13 14.97 13.90
CA ARG A 72 -9.47 16.27 14.06
C ARG A 72 -10.53 17.21 14.65
N ILE A 73 -10.63 17.18 15.98
CA ILE A 73 -11.17 18.30 16.77
C ILE A 73 -10.13 19.41 16.68
#